data_AF-A0A931S0P0-F1
#
_entry.id   AF-A0A931S0P0-F1
#
_cell.length_a   1.000
_cell.length_b   1.000
_cell.length_c   1.000
_cell.angle_alpha   90.00
_cell.angle_beta   90.00
_cell.angle_gamma   90.00
#
_symmetry.space_group_name_H-M   'P 1'
#
loop_
_entity.id
_entity.type
_entity.pdbx_description
1 polymer ?
#
loop_
_entity_poly.entity_id
_entity_poly.type
_entity_poly.pdbx_seq_one_letter_code
_entity_poly.pdbx_strand_id
1 'polypeptide(L)'
;MVVLTLFVFSSVSFASSYKSVLKKWTRGAKDYTFQDLEMRLDWKATFFSDEFRGARREKLQSVLQLTEVERGEEEVKDQESNSKYDEFFVGIYAGSNVYPDIGKNSGEWRLAIDVGGKVVKAESIKKVHVTDLERKLYPYLNHWSHAYLVRFPKTIREGDHFSLKMLGVPATSELTWD
;
A
#
# COMPACT_ATOMS: atom_id res chain seq x y z
N MET A 1 27.54 46.59 -22.96
CA MET A 1 27.39 45.88 -21.67
C MET A 1 25.92 45.57 -21.47
N VAL A 2 25.52 44.30 -21.55
CA VAL A 2 24.15 43.86 -21.27
C VAL A 2 24.25 42.87 -20.12
N VAL A 3 23.67 43.23 -18.97
CA VAL A 3 23.63 42.37 -17.78
C VAL A 3 22.41 41.46 -17.93
N LEU A 4 22.67 40.15 -18.08
CA LEU A 4 21.65 39.12 -18.16
C LEU A 4 21.33 38.66 -16.73
N THR A 5 20.23 39.15 -16.18
CA THR A 5 19.73 38.73 -14.86
C THR A 5 19.06 37.37 -15.00
N LEU A 6 19.74 36.30 -14.55
CA LEU A 6 19.14 34.98 -14.42
C LEU A 6 18.13 34.99 -13.26
N PHE A 7 16.84 34.91 -13.59
CA PHE A 7 15.81 34.54 -12.62
C PHE A 7 15.94 33.05 -12.32
N VAL A 8 16.45 32.73 -11.13
CA VAL A 8 16.35 31.38 -10.57
C VAL A 8 14.90 31.17 -10.15
N PHE A 9 14.14 30.44 -10.98
CA PHE A 9 12.84 29.93 -10.57
C PHE A 9 13.08 28.81 -9.55
N SER A 10 13.04 29.16 -8.27
CA SER A 10 12.84 28.16 -7.22
C SER A 10 11.46 27.54 -7.45
N SER A 11 11.42 26.33 -8.00
CA SER A 11 10.20 25.53 -8.04
C SER A 11 9.76 25.28 -6.61
N VAL A 12 8.79 26.05 -6.13
CA VAL A 12 8.05 25.73 -4.90
C VAL A 12 7.29 24.45 -5.21
N SER A 13 7.90 23.31 -4.90
CA SER A 13 7.18 22.04 -4.87
C SER A 13 6.15 22.15 -3.78
N PHE A 14 4.86 22.14 -4.14
CA PHE A 14 3.79 22.02 -3.17
C PHE A 14 3.89 20.61 -2.59
N ALA A 15 4.71 20.44 -1.55
CA ALA A 15 4.92 19.15 -0.91
C ALA A 15 3.56 18.68 -0.38
N SER A 16 2.90 17.79 -1.11
CA SER A 16 1.64 17.24 -0.68
C SER A 16 1.89 16.46 0.60
N SER A 17 1.12 16.75 1.66
CA SER A 17 1.36 16.11 2.95
C SER A 17 1.28 14.59 2.81
N TYR A 18 2.10 13.84 3.55
CA TYR A 18 2.05 12.37 3.57
C TYR A 18 0.63 11.82 3.66
N LYS A 19 -0.22 12.44 4.48
CA LYS A 19 -1.63 12.06 4.68
C LYS A 19 -2.44 12.17 3.38
N SER A 20 -2.19 13.21 2.58
CA SER A 20 -2.84 13.41 1.28
C SER A 20 -2.43 12.33 0.27
N VAL A 21 -1.13 12.04 0.18
CA VAL A 21 -0.59 10.99 -0.71
C VAL A 21 -1.08 9.61 -0.29
N LEU A 22 -1.02 9.30 1.00
CA LEU A 22 -1.56 8.07 1.56
C LEU A 22 -3.04 7.91 1.19
N LYS A 23 -3.86 8.95 1.41
CA LYS A 23 -5.28 8.92 1.05
C LYS A 23 -5.49 8.70 -0.45
N LYS A 24 -4.69 9.35 -1.30
CA LYS A 24 -4.76 9.19 -2.76
C LYS A 24 -4.52 7.74 -3.19
N TRP A 25 -3.55 7.06 -2.59
CA TRP A 25 -3.13 5.71 -2.98
C TRP A 25 -3.72 4.58 -2.14
N THR A 26 -4.56 4.91 -1.15
CA THR A 26 -5.31 3.93 -0.35
C THR A 26 -6.70 3.71 -0.92
N ARG A 27 -7.12 2.45 -0.99
CA ARG A 27 -8.52 2.03 -1.21
C ARG A 27 -8.96 1.11 -0.09
N GLY A 28 -10.26 1.01 0.15
CA GLY A 28 -10.79 0.09 1.13
C GLY A 28 -12.22 -0.32 0.82
N ALA A 29 -12.57 -1.52 1.27
CA ALA A 29 -13.89 -2.10 1.11
C ALA A 29 -14.29 -2.80 2.41
N LYS A 30 -15.61 -2.86 2.62
CA LYS A 30 -16.21 -3.57 3.73
C LYS A 30 -17.26 -4.53 3.18
N ASP A 31 -17.23 -5.76 3.64
CA ASP A 31 -18.23 -6.78 3.33
C ASP A 31 -19.00 -7.18 4.59
N TYR A 32 -20.31 -7.25 4.46
CA TYR A 32 -21.25 -7.54 5.53
C TYR A 32 -22.16 -8.71 5.14
N THR A 33 -22.64 -9.47 6.13
CA THR A 33 -23.71 -10.45 5.91
C THR A 33 -25.07 -9.75 5.96
N PHE A 34 -25.93 -9.99 4.97
CA PHE A 34 -27.27 -9.37 4.91
C PHE A 34 -28.23 -9.89 6.00
N GLN A 35 -28.01 -11.09 6.54
CA GLN A 35 -28.89 -11.71 7.53
C GLN A 35 -28.72 -11.10 8.93
N ASP A 36 -27.47 -10.89 9.37
CA ASP A 36 -27.17 -10.49 10.75
C ASP A 36 -26.42 -9.15 10.87
N LEU A 37 -26.15 -8.47 9.74
CA LEU A 37 -25.31 -7.26 9.64
C LEU A 37 -23.89 -7.42 10.23
N GLU A 38 -23.44 -8.67 10.40
CA GLU A 38 -22.09 -8.96 10.85
C GLU A 38 -21.06 -8.60 9.76
N MET A 39 -20.00 -7.89 10.16
CA MET A 39 -18.92 -7.52 9.25
C MET A 39 -17.99 -8.70 9.05
N ARG A 40 -17.93 -9.21 7.81
CA ARG A 40 -17.08 -10.34 7.44
C ARG A 40 -15.66 -9.89 7.12
N LEU A 41 -15.51 -8.74 6.48
CA LEU A 41 -14.21 -8.23 6.05
C LEU A 41 -14.24 -6.69 6.04
N ASP A 42 -13.31 -6.05 6.72
CA ASP A 42 -12.95 -4.64 6.50
C ASP A 42 -11.48 -4.61 6.12
N TRP A 43 -11.17 -4.22 4.89
CA TRP A 43 -9.79 -4.19 4.46
C TRP A 43 -9.47 -2.95 3.66
N LYS A 44 -8.23 -2.51 3.79
CA LYS A 44 -7.66 -1.38 3.08
C LYS A 44 -6.31 -1.76 2.53
N ALA A 45 -6.01 -1.28 1.34
CA ALA A 45 -4.74 -1.48 0.69
C ALA A 45 -4.19 -0.15 0.20
N THR A 46 -2.91 0.08 0.43
CA THR A 46 -2.16 1.20 -0.15
C THR A 46 -1.24 0.67 -1.24
N PHE A 47 -1.39 1.17 -2.46
CA PHE A 47 -0.48 0.85 -3.56
C PHE A 47 0.82 1.66 -3.44
N PHE A 48 1.97 1.02 -3.64
CA PHE A 48 3.28 1.66 -3.57
C PHE A 48 3.66 2.26 -4.92
N SER A 49 2.91 3.29 -5.34
CA SER A 49 3.28 4.15 -6.46
C SER A 49 4.58 4.91 -6.17
N ASP A 50 5.22 5.47 -7.20
CA ASP A 50 6.45 6.26 -7.04
C ASP A 50 6.22 7.48 -6.13
N GLU A 51 5.10 8.17 -6.29
CA GLU A 51 4.68 9.28 -5.43
C GLU A 51 4.51 8.83 -3.97
N PHE A 52 3.81 7.70 -3.73
CA PHE A 52 3.61 7.19 -2.38
C PHE A 52 4.92 6.72 -1.74
N ARG A 53 5.80 6.06 -2.50
CA ARG A 53 7.12 5.63 -2.04
C ARG A 53 7.94 6.83 -1.57
N GLY A 54 8.01 7.90 -2.36
CA GLY A 54 8.67 9.15 -1.96
C GLY A 54 8.12 9.71 -0.65
N ALA A 55 6.81 9.92 -0.58
CA ALA A 55 6.16 10.45 0.62
C ALA A 55 6.34 9.54 1.84
N ARG A 56 6.32 8.21 1.65
CA ARG A 56 6.57 7.23 2.72
C ARG A 56 8.00 7.28 3.22
N ARG A 57 9.01 7.41 2.34
CA ARG A 57 10.41 7.56 2.74
C ARG A 57 10.60 8.81 3.59
N GLU A 58 10.10 9.97 3.15
CA GLU A 58 10.16 11.21 3.92
C GLU A 58 9.49 11.06 5.30
N LYS A 59 8.31 10.44 5.34
CA LYS A 59 7.60 10.20 6.61
C LYS A 59 8.38 9.26 7.53
N LEU A 60 8.95 8.19 7.00
CA LEU A 60 9.74 7.21 7.75
C LEU A 60 11.00 7.87 8.33
N GLN A 61 11.73 8.63 7.52
CA GLN A 61 12.91 9.40 7.93
C GLN A 61 12.58 10.38 9.05
N SER A 62 11.45 11.09 8.94
CA SER A 62 10.98 12.02 9.97
C SER A 62 10.64 11.30 11.29
N VAL A 63 10.04 10.11 11.23
CA VAL A 63 9.61 9.37 12.43
C VAL A 63 10.78 8.69 13.13
N LEU A 64 11.72 8.12 12.37
CA LEU A 64 12.85 7.36 12.91
C LEU A 64 14.13 8.19 13.07
N GLN A 65 14.16 9.43 12.57
CA GLN A 65 15.35 10.30 12.59
C GLN A 65 16.58 9.64 11.96
N LEU A 66 16.38 8.96 10.82
CA LEU A 66 17.42 8.20 10.15
C LEU A 66 18.64 9.06 9.82
N THR A 67 19.83 8.48 10.00
CA THR A 67 21.12 9.00 9.55
C THR A 67 21.20 8.98 8.03
N GLU A 68 22.13 9.74 7.45
CA GLU A 68 22.29 9.80 5.99
C GLU A 68 22.62 8.44 5.36
N VAL A 69 23.38 7.59 6.07
CA VAL A 69 23.70 6.23 5.63
C VAL A 69 22.43 5.36 5.59
N GLU A 70 21.64 5.35 6.66
CA GLU A 70 20.38 4.58 6.73
C GLU A 70 19.36 5.04 5.67
N ARG A 71 19.37 6.34 5.34
CA ARG A 71 18.53 6.88 4.25
C ARG A 71 18.92 6.30 2.90
N GLY A 72 20.22 6.27 2.60
CA GLY A 72 20.73 5.70 1.35
C GLY A 72 20.42 4.22 1.23
N GLU A 73 20.56 3.45 2.31
CA GLU A 73 20.23 2.01 2.33
C GLU A 73 18.74 1.75 2.08
N GLU A 74 17.84 2.51 2.74
CA GLU A 74 16.40 2.37 2.52
C GLU A 74 15.97 2.83 1.13
N GLU A 75 16.63 3.85 0.55
CA GLU A 75 16.37 4.27 -0.82
C GLU A 75 16.77 3.20 -1.83
N VAL A 76 17.97 2.62 -1.72
CA VAL A 76 18.42 1.54 -2.61
C VAL A 76 17.48 0.35 -2.53
N LYS A 77 17.10 -0.06 -1.32
CA LYS A 77 16.15 -1.17 -1.09
C LYS A 77 14.78 -0.89 -1.71
N ASP A 78 14.27 0.34 -1.60
CA ASP A 78 13.00 0.74 -2.18
C ASP A 78 13.05 0.77 -3.72
N GLN A 79 14.14 1.26 -4.30
CA GLN A 79 14.40 1.25 -5.74
C GLN A 79 14.49 -0.19 -6.30
N GLU A 80 15.26 -1.05 -5.64
CA GLU A 80 15.38 -2.47 -6.02
C GLU A 80 14.02 -3.17 -5.97
N SER A 81 13.23 -2.92 -4.92
CA SER A 81 11.90 -3.48 -4.77
C SER A 81 10.95 -2.99 -5.87
N ASN A 82 10.95 -1.67 -6.15
CA ASN A 82 10.10 -1.06 -7.16
C ASN A 82 10.42 -1.54 -8.59
N SER A 83 11.68 -1.88 -8.86
CA SER A 83 12.09 -2.42 -10.17
C SER A 83 11.55 -3.83 -10.45
N LYS A 84 11.22 -4.59 -9.39
CA LYS A 84 10.83 -6.00 -9.46
C LYS A 84 9.35 -6.23 -9.17
N TYR A 85 8.74 -5.40 -8.33
CA TYR A 85 7.45 -5.68 -7.73
C TYR A 85 6.48 -4.50 -7.77
N ASP A 86 5.22 -4.85 -7.99
CA ASP A 86 4.09 -4.02 -7.57
C ASP A 86 3.73 -4.40 -6.13
N GLU A 87 3.83 -3.44 -5.22
CA GLU A 87 3.69 -3.68 -3.80
C GLU A 87 2.43 -3.01 -3.23
N PHE A 88 1.79 -3.72 -2.32
CA PHE A 88 0.66 -3.21 -1.56
C PHE A 88 0.90 -3.43 -0.08
N PHE A 89 0.63 -2.40 0.72
CA PHE A 89 0.48 -2.57 2.16
C PHE A 89 -1.00 -2.73 2.49
N VAL A 90 -1.36 -3.92 2.95
CA VAL A 90 -2.75 -4.34 3.17
C VAL A 90 -3.01 -4.44 4.66
N GLY A 91 -3.99 -3.69 5.16
CA GLY A 91 -4.53 -3.83 6.50
C GLY A 91 -5.90 -4.50 6.45
N ILE A 92 -6.09 -5.54 7.24
CA ILE A 92 -7.34 -6.28 7.35
C ILE A 92 -7.80 -6.28 8.80
N TYR A 93 -9.06 -5.94 8.98
CA TYR A 93 -9.82 -6.16 10.20
C TYR A 93 -10.91 -7.18 9.90
N ALA A 94 -10.85 -8.31 10.60
CA ALA A 94 -11.89 -9.32 10.55
C ALA A 94 -12.71 -9.26 11.85
N GLY A 95 -14.03 -9.35 11.72
CA GLY A 95 -14.91 -9.56 12.87
C GLY A 95 -14.58 -10.85 13.61
N SER A 96 -15.16 -11.01 14.80
CA SER A 96 -14.75 -11.91 15.89
C SER A 96 -14.51 -13.39 15.57
N ASN A 97 -14.93 -13.93 14.41
CA ASN A 97 -14.92 -15.37 14.15
C ASN A 97 -14.29 -15.85 12.83
N VAL A 98 -13.82 -14.98 11.93
CA VAL A 98 -13.24 -15.42 10.63
C VAL A 98 -11.99 -14.60 10.31
N TYR A 99 -10.84 -14.99 10.85
CA TYR A 99 -9.58 -14.33 10.51
C TYR A 99 -9.03 -14.90 9.19
N PRO A 100 -8.90 -14.08 8.12
CA PRO A 100 -8.18 -14.50 6.93
C PRO A 100 -6.67 -14.46 7.24
N ASP A 101 -6.08 -15.60 7.55
CA ASP A 101 -4.63 -15.75 7.43
C ASP A 101 -4.29 -15.95 5.94
N ILE A 102 -4.12 -14.83 5.25
CA ILE A 102 -3.87 -14.78 3.79
C ILE A 102 -2.44 -15.26 3.44
N GLY A 103 -1.59 -15.53 4.44
CA GLY A 103 -0.18 -15.88 4.22
C GLY A 103 0.19 -17.33 4.58
N LYS A 104 -0.41 -17.91 5.63
CA LYS A 104 0.15 -19.15 6.22
C LYS A 104 -0.52 -20.46 5.79
N ASN A 105 -1.71 -20.44 5.19
CA ASN A 105 -2.37 -21.64 4.64
C ASN A 105 -3.29 -21.26 3.46
N SER A 106 -2.72 -21.26 2.25
CA SER A 106 -3.26 -20.73 0.97
C SER A 106 -4.60 -21.29 0.42
N GLY A 107 -5.37 -22.00 1.25
CA GLY A 107 -6.65 -22.60 0.84
C GLY A 107 -7.81 -21.60 0.77
N GLU A 108 -7.91 -20.69 1.76
CA GLU A 108 -9.15 -19.95 1.99
C GLU A 108 -9.17 -18.55 1.38
N TRP A 109 -8.01 -17.89 1.26
CA TRP A 109 -7.90 -16.50 0.79
C TRP A 109 -6.68 -16.32 -0.11
N ARG A 110 -6.87 -15.64 -1.24
CA ARG A 110 -5.83 -15.34 -2.24
C ARG A 110 -5.93 -13.89 -2.69
N LEU A 111 -4.79 -13.30 -3.04
CA LEU A 111 -4.72 -11.96 -3.63
C LEU A 111 -4.26 -12.04 -5.07
N ALA A 112 -4.93 -11.29 -5.94
CA ALA A 112 -4.60 -11.13 -7.34
C ALA A 112 -4.73 -9.66 -7.75
N ILE A 113 -3.93 -9.21 -8.71
CA ILE A 113 -4.18 -7.95 -9.41
C ILE A 113 -4.79 -8.23 -10.78
N ASP A 114 -5.60 -7.32 -11.28
CA ASP A 114 -6.11 -7.29 -12.64
C ASP A 114 -5.67 -5.99 -13.30
N VAL A 115 -4.87 -6.10 -14.37
CA VAL A 115 -4.36 -4.95 -15.13
C VAL A 115 -4.84 -5.12 -16.57
N GLY A 116 -5.85 -4.36 -16.97
CA GLY A 116 -6.42 -4.45 -18.32
C GLY A 116 -6.92 -5.84 -18.72
N GLY A 117 -7.48 -6.62 -17.79
CA GLY A 117 -7.96 -7.98 -18.01
C GLY A 117 -6.92 -9.08 -17.79
N LYS A 118 -5.65 -8.72 -17.54
CA LYS A 118 -4.60 -9.67 -17.20
C LYS A 118 -4.55 -9.88 -15.68
N VAL A 119 -5.00 -11.04 -15.24
CA VAL A 119 -4.98 -11.42 -13.82
C VAL A 119 -3.62 -12.01 -13.43
N VAL A 120 -3.00 -11.44 -12.41
CA VAL A 120 -1.68 -11.86 -11.87
C VAL A 120 -1.82 -12.17 -10.39
N LYS A 121 -1.35 -13.34 -9.96
CA LYS A 121 -1.38 -13.76 -8.55
C LYS A 121 -0.23 -13.11 -7.77
N ALA A 122 -0.42 -12.93 -6.46
CA ALA A 122 0.65 -12.49 -5.58
C ALA A 122 1.80 -13.51 -5.58
N GLU A 123 3.03 -13.02 -5.72
CA GLU A 123 4.26 -13.82 -5.59
C GLU A 123 4.59 -14.04 -4.11
N SER A 124 4.33 -13.04 -3.27
CA SER A 124 4.63 -13.10 -1.84
C SER A 124 3.60 -12.32 -1.03
N ILE A 125 3.13 -12.92 0.07
CA ILE A 125 2.27 -12.29 1.07
C ILE A 125 2.95 -12.45 2.42
N LYS A 126 3.55 -11.37 2.93
CA LYS A 126 4.28 -11.40 4.21
C LYS A 126 3.48 -10.68 5.28
N LYS A 127 3.17 -11.37 6.38
CA LYS A 127 2.56 -10.74 7.54
C LYS A 127 3.53 -9.74 8.16
N VAL A 128 3.05 -8.52 8.38
CA VAL A 128 3.82 -7.44 9.02
C VAL A 128 3.37 -7.35 10.48
N HIS A 129 4.35 -7.33 11.39
CA HIS A 129 4.07 -7.08 12.79
C HIS A 129 3.71 -5.59 12.98
N VAL A 130 2.50 -5.32 13.48
CA VAL A 130 1.99 -3.94 13.60
C VAL A 130 2.47 -3.31 14.90
N THR A 131 3.50 -2.46 14.82
CA THR A 131 3.98 -1.64 15.93
C THR A 131 3.40 -0.23 15.87
N ASP A 132 3.84 0.66 16.76
CA ASP A 132 3.50 2.09 16.68
C ASP A 132 4.02 2.76 15.40
N LEU A 133 5.10 2.24 14.82
CA LEU A 133 5.62 2.74 13.55
C LEU A 133 4.60 2.51 12.43
N GLU A 134 4.11 1.27 12.29
CA GLU A 134 3.10 0.93 11.27
C GLU A 134 1.81 1.72 11.49
N ARG A 135 1.38 1.94 12.73
CA ARG A 135 0.20 2.79 13.02
C ARG A 135 0.42 4.26 12.66
N LYS A 136 1.64 4.79 12.82
CA LYS A 136 2.00 6.15 12.40
C LYS A 136 2.05 6.30 10.87
N LEU A 137 2.52 5.27 10.17
CA LEU A 137 2.56 5.25 8.70
C LEU A 137 1.19 4.96 8.09
N TYR A 138 0.41 4.05 8.68
CA TYR A 138 -0.87 3.63 8.15
C TYR A 138 -1.96 3.83 9.23
N PRO A 139 -2.46 5.06 9.42
CA PRO A 139 -3.44 5.39 10.46
C PRO A 139 -4.80 4.70 10.30
N TYR A 140 -5.02 3.97 9.21
CA TYR A 140 -6.19 3.13 9.04
C TYR A 140 -6.10 1.79 9.78
N LEU A 141 -4.93 1.44 10.31
CA LEU A 141 -4.75 0.29 11.19
C LEU A 141 -5.26 0.61 12.60
N ASN A 142 -5.94 -0.35 13.21
CA ASN A 142 -6.32 -0.35 14.62
C ASN A 142 -5.61 -1.49 15.37
N HIS A 143 -5.85 -1.63 16.68
CA HIS A 143 -5.21 -2.67 17.51
C HIS A 143 -5.53 -4.11 17.09
N TRP A 144 -6.63 -4.30 16.36
CA TRP A 144 -7.11 -5.59 15.89
C TRP A 144 -6.79 -5.84 14.41
N SER A 145 -6.06 -4.93 13.78
CA SER A 145 -5.71 -5.04 12.36
C SER A 145 -4.54 -5.99 12.18
N HIS A 146 -4.66 -6.87 11.20
CA HIS A 146 -3.52 -7.60 10.64
C HIS A 146 -3.00 -6.85 9.42
N ALA A 147 -1.69 -6.67 9.35
CA ALA A 147 -1.05 -6.04 8.21
C ALA A 147 -0.25 -7.05 7.39
N TYR A 148 -0.20 -6.83 6.09
CA TYR A 148 0.53 -7.66 5.13
C TYR A 148 1.23 -6.77 4.11
N LEU A 149 2.46 -7.12 3.76
CA LEU A 149 3.14 -6.63 2.58
C LEU A 149 2.94 -7.66 1.47
N VAL A 150 2.25 -7.24 0.42
CA VAL A 150 1.87 -8.08 -0.71
C VAL A 150 2.67 -7.65 -1.93
N ARG A 151 3.27 -8.61 -2.62
CA ARG A 151 4.10 -8.38 -3.79
C ARG A 151 3.58 -9.15 -4.99
N PHE A 152 3.46 -8.46 -6.10
CA PHE A 152 3.19 -9.02 -7.42
C PHE A 152 4.39 -8.75 -8.33
N PRO A 153 4.67 -9.61 -9.34
CA PRO A 153 5.62 -9.27 -10.38
C PRO A 153 5.28 -7.90 -11.00
N LYS A 154 6.29 -7.09 -11.32
CA LYS A 154 6.09 -5.77 -11.92
C LYS A 154 5.30 -5.87 -13.21
N THR A 155 4.11 -5.28 -13.22
CA THR A 155 3.17 -5.29 -14.35
C THR A 155 2.40 -3.98 -14.50
N ILE A 156 2.15 -3.26 -13.40
CA ILE A 156 1.46 -1.97 -13.38
C ILE A 156 2.44 -0.87 -13.81
N ARG A 157 2.01 -0.05 -14.75
CA ARG A 157 2.69 1.17 -15.19
C ARG A 157 1.99 2.41 -14.66
N GLU A 158 2.70 3.53 -14.69
CA GLU A 158 2.11 4.82 -14.31
C GLU A 158 0.94 5.17 -15.25
N GLY A 159 -0.21 5.49 -14.67
CA GLY A 159 -1.44 5.78 -15.41
C GLY A 159 -2.27 4.54 -15.81
N ASP A 160 -1.82 3.33 -15.47
CA ASP A 160 -2.64 2.13 -15.68
C ASP A 160 -3.83 2.13 -14.71
N HIS A 161 -5.00 1.76 -15.23
CA HIS A 161 -6.14 1.36 -14.42
C HIS A 161 -5.98 -0.11 -14.01
N PHE A 162 -6.09 -0.40 -12.72
CA PHE A 162 -5.93 -1.75 -12.19
C PHE A 162 -6.77 -1.98 -10.94
N SER A 163 -6.99 -3.25 -10.61
CA SER A 163 -7.65 -3.63 -9.37
C SER A 163 -6.88 -4.68 -8.57
N LEU A 164 -7.04 -4.63 -7.25
CA LEU A 164 -6.58 -5.65 -6.31
C LEU A 164 -7.78 -6.44 -5.82
N LYS A 165 -7.77 -7.75 -6.09
CA LYS A 165 -8.85 -8.68 -5.79
C LYS A 165 -8.45 -9.56 -4.61
N MET A 166 -9.28 -9.56 -3.58
CA MET A 166 -9.25 -10.53 -2.49
C MET A 166 -10.29 -11.61 -2.76
N LEU A 167 -9.80 -12.82 -3.02
CA LEU A 167 -10.61 -13.96 -3.42
C LEU A 167 -10.63 -14.95 -2.26
N GLY A 168 -11.79 -15.20 -1.68
CA GLY A 168 -11.96 -16.26 -0.69
C GLY A 168 -13.28 -17.01 -0.84
N VAL A 169 -13.37 -18.16 -0.18
CA VAL A 169 -14.62 -18.95 -0.12
C VAL A 169 -15.77 -18.16 0.51
N PRO A 170 -15.59 -17.46 1.65
CA PRO A 170 -16.72 -16.78 2.30
C PRO A 170 -17.08 -15.43 1.66
N ALA A 171 -16.17 -14.80 0.90
CA ALA A 171 -16.42 -13.54 0.19
C ALA A 171 -15.37 -13.26 -0.90
N THR A 172 -15.75 -12.45 -1.88
CA THR A 172 -14.83 -11.82 -2.85
C THR A 172 -14.96 -10.31 -2.74
N SER A 173 -13.83 -9.59 -2.76
CA SER A 173 -13.78 -8.13 -2.67
C SER A 173 -12.73 -7.57 -3.62
N GLU A 174 -12.98 -6.39 -4.16
CA GLU A 174 -12.14 -5.73 -5.16
C GLU A 174 -11.91 -4.27 -4.79
N LEU A 175 -10.68 -3.80 -4.97
CA LEU A 175 -10.27 -2.41 -4.81
C LEU A 175 -9.70 -1.91 -6.13
N THR A 176 -10.09 -0.72 -6.58
CA THR A 176 -9.71 -0.22 -7.91
C THR A 176 -8.97 1.12 -7.83
N TRP A 177 -7.95 1.26 -8.67
CA TRP A 177 -7.17 2.47 -8.87
C TRP A 177 -7.29 2.94 -10.31
N ASP A 178 -7.36 4.26 -10.46
CA ASP A 178 -7.48 5.00 -11.73
C ASP A 178 -6.24 5.89 -11.92
#